data_AF-A0A1V6UXB1-F1
#
_entry.id   AF-A0A1V6UXB1-F1
#
_cell.length_a   1.000
_cell.length_b   1.000
_cell.length_c   1.000
_cell.angle_alpha   90.00
_cell.angle_beta   90.00
_cell.angle_gamma   90.00
#
_symmetry.space_group_name_H-M   'P 1'
#
loop_
_entity.id
_entity.type
_entity.pdbx_description
1 polymer ?
#
loop_
_entity_poly.entity_id
_entity_poly.type
_entity_poly.pdbx_seq_one_letter_code
_entity_poly.pdbx_strand_id
1 'polypeptide(L)'
;MSAEDRLNAMRGYKATLSNQKVSEEAKQNAQAMLDEIGGDQPREELYEARGDKRKNPVRVSAGLKAAQHSPIITESGKQNAAEKLQERGVPEE
;
A
#
# COMPACT_ATOMS: atom_id res chain seq x y z
N MET A 1 -13.56 -14.15 -11.07
CA MET A 1 -12.81 -13.91 -9.82
C MET A 1 -13.37 -12.70 -9.11
N SER A 2 -13.61 -12.79 -7.80
CA SER A 2 -13.96 -11.61 -7.01
C SER A 2 -12.75 -10.67 -6.89
N ALA A 3 -12.98 -9.41 -6.51
CA ALA A 3 -11.89 -8.48 -6.24
C ALA A 3 -10.95 -9.02 -5.14
N GLU A 4 -11.50 -9.71 -4.14
CA GLU A 4 -10.75 -10.26 -3.03
C GLU A 4 -9.91 -11.48 -3.45
N ASP A 5 -10.39 -12.29 -4.41
CA ASP A 5 -9.60 -13.37 -5.02
C ASP A 5 -8.42 -12.79 -5.81
N ARG A 6 -8.66 -11.73 -6.59
CA ARG A 6 -7.59 -11.03 -7.31
C ARG A 6 -6.53 -10.53 -6.33
N LEU A 7 -6.93 -9.90 -5.23
CA LEU A 7 -6.01 -9.41 -4.19
C LEU A 7 -5.13 -10.51 -3.62
N ASN A 8 -5.75 -11.62 -3.26
CA ASN A 8 -5.04 -12.73 -2.63
C ASN A 8 -4.05 -13.36 -3.62
N ALA A 9 -4.44 -13.49 -4.89
CA ALA A 9 -3.54 -13.93 -5.95
C ALA A 9 -2.33 -12.99 -6.09
N MET A 10 -2.56 -11.68 -6.16
CA MET A 10 -1.47 -10.69 -6.28
C MET A 10 -0.53 -10.68 -5.08
N ARG A 11 -1.06 -10.83 -3.86
CA ARG A 11 -0.23 -11.02 -2.66
C ARG A 11 0.67 -12.25 -2.78
N GLY A 12 0.11 -13.35 -3.27
CA GLY A 12 0.85 -14.59 -3.52
C GLY A 12 1.99 -14.39 -4.51
N TYR A 13 1.71 -13.81 -5.68
CA TYR A 13 2.73 -13.58 -6.70
C TYR A 13 3.83 -12.60 -6.23
N LYS A 14 3.46 -11.53 -5.50
CA LYS A 14 4.45 -10.60 -4.91
C LYS A 14 5.33 -11.28 -3.86
N ALA A 15 4.76 -12.20 -3.08
CA ALA A 15 5.55 -13.02 -2.15
C ALA A 15 6.54 -13.92 -2.91
N THR A 16 6.10 -14.54 -4.01
CA THR A 16 6.96 -15.35 -4.90
C THR A 16 8.16 -14.56 -5.41
N LEU A 17 7.96 -13.31 -5.87
CA LEU A 17 9.05 -12.44 -6.34
C LEU A 17 10.08 -12.12 -5.25
N SER A 18 9.63 -11.92 -4.01
CA SER A 18 10.52 -11.59 -2.88
C SER A 18 11.28 -12.78 -2.29
N ASN A 19 10.84 -14.01 -2.61
CA ASN A 19 11.38 -15.20 -1.98
C ASN A 19 12.66 -15.67 -2.68
N GLN A 20 13.79 -15.62 -1.98
CA GLN A 20 15.09 -16.05 -2.49
C GLN A 20 15.17 -17.56 -2.80
N LYS A 21 14.28 -18.37 -2.21
CA LYS A 21 14.22 -19.84 -2.43
C LYS A 21 13.41 -20.23 -3.67
N VAL A 22 12.77 -19.27 -4.33
CA VAL A 22 11.99 -19.50 -5.55
C VAL A 22 12.91 -19.37 -6.76
N SER A 23 12.73 -20.26 -7.75
CA SER A 23 13.51 -20.23 -8.99
C SER A 23 13.21 -18.99 -9.84
N GLU A 24 14.12 -18.63 -10.73
CA GLU A 24 13.95 -17.46 -11.59
C GLU A 24 12.79 -17.64 -12.57
N GLU A 25 12.55 -18.86 -13.08
CA GLU A 25 11.42 -19.17 -13.95
C GLU A 25 10.08 -18.95 -13.23
N ALA A 26 9.99 -19.37 -11.96
CA ALA A 26 8.80 -19.17 -11.15
C ALA A 26 8.57 -17.69 -10.82
N LYS A 27 9.63 -16.89 -10.65
CA LYS A 27 9.53 -15.44 -10.50
C LYS A 27 9.08 -14.77 -11.79
N GLN A 28 9.61 -15.16 -12.94
CA GLN A 28 9.18 -14.65 -14.25
C GLN A 28 7.70 -14.93 -14.51
N ASN A 29 7.24 -16.14 -14.20
CA ASN A 29 5.81 -16.48 -14.27
C ASN A 29 4.98 -15.61 -13.31
N ALA A 30 5.40 -15.47 -12.05
CA ALA A 30 4.72 -14.63 -11.09
C ALA A 30 4.62 -13.15 -11.55
N GLN A 31 5.66 -12.63 -12.20
CA GLN A 31 5.65 -11.30 -12.79
C GLN A 31 4.63 -11.20 -13.94
N ALA A 32 4.62 -12.16 -14.86
CA ALA A 32 3.66 -12.19 -15.96
C ALA A 32 2.20 -12.25 -15.46
N MET A 33 1.93 -13.07 -14.45
CA MET A 33 0.60 -13.16 -13.84
C MET A 33 0.20 -11.87 -13.11
N LEU A 34 1.15 -11.19 -12.45
CA LEU A 34 0.90 -9.88 -11.86
C LEU A 34 0.50 -8.86 -12.94
N ASP A 35 1.21 -8.82 -14.06
CA ASP A 35 0.93 -7.90 -15.15
C ASP A 35 -0.46 -8.19 -15.78
N GLU A 36 -0.84 -9.46 -15.92
CA GLU A 36 -2.17 -9.87 -16.42
C GLU A 36 -3.32 -9.46 -15.49
N ILE A 37 -3.13 -9.54 -14.17
CA ILE A 37 -4.15 -9.24 -13.16
C ILE A 37 -4.27 -7.72 -12.91
N GLY A 38 -3.45 -6.90 -13.56
CA GLY A 38 -3.49 -5.43 -13.50
C GLY A 38 -2.36 -4.79 -12.69
N GLY A 39 -1.29 -5.53 -12.39
CA GLY A 39 -0.11 -5.02 -11.68
C GLY A 39 -0.45 -4.54 -10.26
N ASP A 40 -0.06 -3.31 -9.91
CA ASP A 40 -0.31 -2.70 -8.59
C ASP A 40 -1.73 -2.09 -8.45
N GLN A 41 -2.64 -2.33 -9.42
CA GLN A 41 -4.03 -1.82 -9.44
C GLN A 41 -5.10 -2.76 -8.83
N PRO A 42 -5.06 -3.07 -7.52
CA PRO A 42 -6.26 -3.56 -6.83
C PRO A 42 -6.41 -2.92 -5.46
N ARG A 43 -5.72 -1.81 -5.18
CA ARG A 43 -5.92 -1.11 -3.92
C ARG A 43 -7.29 -0.43 -3.91
N GLU A 44 -7.62 0.35 -4.93
CA GLU A 44 -8.81 1.21 -4.91
C GLU A 44 -10.12 0.41 -4.97
N GLU A 45 -10.26 -0.51 -5.93
CA GLU A 45 -11.46 -1.35 -6.07
C GLU A 45 -11.81 -2.13 -4.78
N LEU A 46 -10.79 -2.57 -4.03
CA LEU A 46 -10.97 -3.27 -2.77
C LEU A 46 -11.24 -2.34 -1.59
N TYR A 47 -10.64 -1.16 -1.57
CA TYR A 47 -11.00 -0.13 -0.59
C TYR A 47 -12.46 0.29 -0.77
N GLU A 48 -12.94 0.36 -2.00
CA GLU A 48 -14.34 0.64 -2.32
C GLU A 48 -15.27 -0.53 -1.99
N ALA A 49 -14.90 -1.76 -2.37
CA ALA A 49 -15.70 -2.97 -2.13
C ALA A 49 -15.82 -3.32 -0.63
N ARG A 50 -14.80 -3.01 0.18
CA ARG A 50 -14.81 -3.25 1.63
C ARG A 50 -15.70 -2.26 2.41
N GLY A 51 -16.33 -1.29 1.74
CA GLY A 51 -17.22 -0.31 2.35
C GLY A 51 -16.50 0.72 3.24
N ASP A 52 -15.17 0.70 3.24
CA ASP A 52 -14.29 1.51 4.09
C ASP A 52 -14.11 2.90 3.45
N LYS A 53 -15.23 3.55 3.09
CA LYS A 53 -15.26 4.72 2.20
C LYS A 53 -14.47 5.91 2.72
N ARG A 54 -14.14 5.98 4.01
CA ARG A 54 -13.27 7.03 4.56
C ARG A 54 -12.47 6.47 5.73
N LYS A 55 -11.16 6.29 5.53
CA LYS A 55 -10.21 6.14 6.65
C LYS A 55 -10.53 7.21 7.69
N ASN A 56 -10.69 6.81 8.96
CA ASN A 56 -10.99 7.76 10.02
C ASN A 56 -9.95 8.91 9.98
N PRO A 57 -10.37 10.17 9.76
CA PRO A 57 -9.46 11.29 9.55
C PRO A 57 -8.50 11.50 10.72
N VAL A 58 -8.94 11.19 11.95
CA VAL A 58 -8.10 11.23 13.15
C VAL A 58 -6.99 10.18 13.06
N ARG A 59 -7.30 8.96 12.63
CA ARG A 59 -6.29 7.89 12.46
C ARG A 59 -5.31 8.19 11.34
N VAL A 60 -5.77 8.81 10.25
CA VAL A 60 -4.88 9.26 9.16
C VAL A 60 -3.91 10.31 9.68
N SER A 61 -4.41 11.32 10.39
CA SER A 61 -3.60 12.42 10.93
C SER A 61 -2.61 11.92 11.99
N ALA A 62 -3.04 11.02 12.87
CA ALA A 62 -2.15 10.36 13.84
C ALA A 62 -1.05 9.55 13.15
N GLY A 63 -1.36 8.84 12.05
CA GLY A 63 -0.37 8.12 11.26
C GLY A 63 0.65 9.04 10.59
N LEU A 64 0.20 10.19 10.07
CA LEU A 64 1.09 11.21 9.50
C LEU A 64 2.00 11.83 10.57
N LYS A 65 1.47 12.18 11.75
CA LYS A 65 2.27 12.68 12.89
C LYS A 65 3.31 11.65 13.35
N ALA A 66 2.93 10.38 13.43
CA ALA A 66 3.86 9.30 13.74
C ALA A 66 4.97 9.15 12.68
N ALA A 67 4.63 9.28 11.39
CA ALA A 67 5.61 9.21 10.31
C ALA A 67 6.65 10.34 10.38
N GLN A 68 6.26 11.55 10.80
CA GLN A 68 7.18 12.68 10.97
C GLN A 68 8.26 12.43 12.05
N HIS A 69 7.91 11.73 13.13
CA HIS A 69 8.82 11.47 14.26
C HIS A 69 9.55 10.11 14.17
N SER A 70 9.20 9.28 13.19
CA SER A 70 9.74 7.93 13.09
C SER A 70 11.21 7.95 12.63
N PRO A 71 12.12 7.27 13.35
CA PRO A 71 13.56 7.25 13.02
C PRO A 71 13.86 6.41 11.77
N ILE A 72 12.93 5.53 11.35
CA ILE A 72 13.10 4.66 10.18
C ILE A 72 12.56 5.28 8.88
N ILE A 73 11.95 6.46 8.95
CA ILE A 73 11.42 7.17 7.78
C ILE A 73 12.47 8.14 7.27
N THR A 74 12.63 8.22 5.96
CA THR A 74 13.55 9.17 5.31
C THR A 74 13.11 10.61 5.55
N GLU A 75 14.04 11.56 5.49
CA GLU A 75 13.70 12.99 5.61
C GLU A 75 12.66 13.45 4.59
N SER A 76 12.77 12.98 3.34
CA SER A 76 11.75 13.22 2.32
C SER A 76 10.38 12.63 2.69
N GLY A 77 10.35 11.47 3.34
CA GLY A 77 9.11 10.85 3.81
C GLY A 77 8.46 11.63 4.95
N LYS A 78 9.27 12.17 5.88
CA LYS A 78 8.80 13.04 6.96
C LYS A 78 8.22 14.35 6.44
N GLN A 79 8.91 15.00 5.49
CA GLN A 79 8.44 16.23 4.85
C GLN A 79 7.10 16.03 4.14
N ASN A 80 6.97 14.97 3.33
CA ASN A 80 5.71 14.60 2.69
C ASN A 80 4.58 14.34 3.71
N ALA A 81 4.90 13.78 4.88
CA ALA A 81 3.92 13.54 5.93
C ALA A 81 3.45 14.84 6.61
N ALA A 82 4.35 15.83 6.75
CA ALA A 82 4.03 17.16 7.25
C ALA A 82 3.13 17.94 6.29
N GLU A 83 3.49 17.98 5.00
CA GLU A 83 2.69 18.63 3.95
C GLU A 83 1.26 18.08 3.91
N LYS A 84 1.10 16.75 3.88
CA LYS A 84 -0.21 16.09 3.89
C LYS A 84 -1.03 16.33 5.16
N LEU A 85 -0.37 16.63 6.29
CA LEU A 85 -1.06 16.96 7.53
C LEU A 85 -1.56 18.42 7.49
N GLN A 86 -0.76 19.33 6.94
CA GLN A 86 -1.11 20.74 6.74
C GLN A 86 -2.25 20.92 5.74
N GLU A 87 -2.23 20.21 4.60
CA GLU A 87 -3.32 20.20 3.61
C GLU A 87 -4.67 19.79 4.21
N ARG A 88 -4.64 18.96 5.27
CA ARG A 88 -5.83 18.46 5.95
C ARG A 88 -6.38 19.42 7.01
N GLY A 89 -5.68 20.52 7.31
CA GLY A 89 -6.13 21.52 8.28
C GLY A 89 -6.16 21.03 9.72
N VAL A 90 -5.37 20.01 10.08
CA VAL A 90 -5.24 19.57 11.47
C VAL A 90 -4.12 20.38 12.11
N PRO A 91 -4.40 21.25 13.10
CA PRO A 91 -3.36 22.03 13.74
C PRO A 91 -2.40 21.10 14.48
N GLU A 92 -1.11 21.40 14.38
CA GLU A 92 -0.09 20.84 15.25
C GLU A 92 -0.30 21.44 16.65
N GLU A 93 -1.01 20.72 17.52
CA GLU A 93 -0.89 20.89 18.98
C GLU A 93 0.42 20.30 19.48
#